data_AF-A0A4S2JEL6-F1
#
_entry.id   AF-A0A4S2JEL6-F1
#
_cell.length_a   1.000
_cell.length_b   1.000
_cell.length_c   1.000
_cell.angle_alpha   90.00
_cell.angle_beta   90.00
_cell.angle_gamma   90.00
#
_symmetry.space_group_name_H-M   'P 1'
#
loop_
_entity.id
_entity.type
_entity.pdbx_description
1 polymer ?
#
loop_
_entity_poly.entity_id
_entity_poly.type
_entity_poly.pdbx_seq_one_letter_code
_entity_poly.pdbx_strand_id
1 'polypeptide(L)'
;MVVFWKLKGISFHGILLDNMMYPGNQKYKSLLSKMIADGLKDGVIKPIQVQVFSKTEIEKAFRYMASGKHVGKIIIKIQEKDKPLDEPIVAYRRYYCLRNKSYIILGGLGGFGLELTDWLIFRGARNVVLISRTGMKNGYQRMKVRLWKSYGVNVLIIKDIDVADPKDCEYLLQTVERKAPVDAIFNLGAVLKDSVLKNQTAETFTESFQSKARATQTLDKLSRKICSQLRHFVICSQLRHFVVFSSSACGRGYAGQTNYGMANSIMERVCEKRAEEGLPGLAIQWGLVGDVGIIADMQENDGKELITDRLGLLQQTISCCLDELNKFLIQTRPVVSSMVVAKKKAISSGFNSLIKTVANILEIKDMKLVSQNSCLAELGMDSIIAVEIKQTLEQKFDIFLTAQEIRNLTFAKLNKM
;
A
#
# COMPACT_ATOMS: atom_id res chain seq x y z
N MET A 1 5.60 -8.37 49.84
CA MET A 1 4.32 -9.05 50.18
C MET A 1 4.38 -10.57 50.01
N VAL A 2 4.79 -11.10 48.84
CA VAL A 2 4.84 -12.57 48.59
C VAL A 2 5.74 -13.34 49.57
N VAL A 3 6.83 -12.74 50.03
CA VAL A 3 7.78 -13.34 51.01
C VAL A 3 7.12 -13.60 52.38
N PHE A 4 6.20 -12.73 52.81
CA PHE A 4 5.48 -12.89 54.08
C PHE A 4 4.40 -13.99 54.03
N TRP A 5 3.84 -14.27 52.86
CA TRP A 5 2.77 -15.28 52.70
C TRP A 5 3.32 -16.71 52.70
N LYS A 6 4.53 -16.92 52.18
CA LYS A 6 5.22 -18.22 52.27
C LYS A 6 5.49 -18.64 53.71
N LEU A 7 5.74 -17.69 54.62
CA LEU A 7 5.92 -17.98 56.05
C LEU A 7 4.63 -18.49 56.72
N LYS A 8 3.46 -18.27 56.11
CA LYS A 8 2.17 -18.81 56.56
C LYS A 8 1.78 -20.11 55.83
N GLY A 9 2.66 -20.70 55.02
CA GLY A 9 2.36 -21.89 54.22
C GLY A 9 1.40 -21.65 53.05
N ILE A 10 1.20 -20.39 52.64
CA ILE A 10 0.26 -20.04 51.56
C ILE A 10 0.97 -20.12 50.20
N SER A 11 0.39 -20.85 49.25
CA SER A 11 0.82 -20.88 47.85
C SER A 11 0.03 -19.89 46.99
N PHE A 12 0.70 -19.30 45.99
CA PHE A 12 0.08 -18.39 45.02
C PHE A 12 0.22 -18.99 43.62
N HIS A 13 -0.89 -19.12 42.90
CA HIS A 13 -0.95 -19.71 41.57
C HIS A 13 -1.52 -18.71 40.56
N GLY A 14 -0.69 -18.27 39.61
CA GLY A 14 -1.16 -17.55 38.43
C GLY A 14 -1.68 -18.54 37.39
N ILE A 15 -2.99 -18.54 37.15
CA ILE A 15 -3.64 -19.49 36.24
C ILE A 15 -3.95 -18.77 34.92
N LEU A 16 -3.29 -19.19 33.84
CA LEU A 16 -3.49 -18.69 32.49
C LEU A 16 -3.89 -19.86 31.59
N LEU A 17 -5.19 -20.00 31.32
CA LEU A 17 -5.72 -21.13 30.55
C LEU A 17 -5.20 -21.13 29.10
N ASP A 18 -4.93 -19.96 28.53
CA ASP A 18 -4.44 -19.81 27.17
C ASP A 18 -3.13 -20.59 26.91
N ASN A 19 -2.25 -20.66 27.91
CA ASN A 19 -0.98 -21.40 27.83
C ASN A 19 -1.19 -22.92 27.72
N MET A 20 -2.31 -23.45 28.21
CA MET A 20 -2.66 -24.87 28.11
C MET A 20 -3.18 -25.25 26.71
N MET A 21 -3.66 -24.27 25.93
CA MET A 21 -4.24 -24.50 24.60
C MET A 21 -3.19 -24.48 23.47
N TYR A 22 -1.93 -24.15 23.78
CA TYR A 22 -0.82 -24.20 22.82
C TYR A 22 -0.47 -25.64 22.40
N PRO A 23 -0.04 -25.86 21.14
CA PRO A 23 0.21 -27.20 20.59
C PRO A 23 1.22 -28.06 21.37
N GLY A 24 2.10 -27.46 22.17
CA GLY A 24 3.14 -28.16 22.93
C GLY A 24 2.67 -28.87 24.22
N ASN A 25 1.43 -28.64 24.68
CA ASN A 25 0.94 -29.11 25.99
C ASN A 25 -0.14 -30.20 25.88
N GLN A 26 0.07 -31.21 25.04
CA GLN A 26 -0.91 -32.28 24.77
C GLN A 26 -1.42 -33.00 26.04
N LYS A 27 -0.54 -33.23 27.03
CA LYS A 27 -0.90 -33.89 28.30
C LYS A 27 -1.95 -33.11 29.11
N TYR A 28 -1.82 -31.79 29.15
CA TYR A 28 -2.76 -30.93 29.88
C TYR A 28 -4.09 -30.80 29.13
N LYS A 29 -4.04 -30.74 27.81
CA LYS A 29 -5.23 -30.72 26.96
C LYS A 29 -6.04 -32.01 27.08
N SER A 30 -5.37 -33.17 27.10
CA SER A 30 -6.05 -34.46 27.27
C SER A 30 -6.65 -34.60 28.67
N LEU A 31 -5.93 -34.18 29.71
CA LEU A 31 -6.44 -34.17 31.08
C LEU A 31 -7.68 -33.26 31.22
N LEU A 32 -7.61 -32.03 30.71
CA LEU A 32 -8.73 -31.09 30.74
C LEU A 32 -9.95 -31.63 29.99
N SER A 33 -9.73 -32.19 28.80
CA SER A 33 -10.81 -32.80 28.00
C SER A 33 -11.46 -33.96 28.74
N LYS A 34 -10.67 -34.79 29.44
CA LYS A 34 -11.17 -35.90 30.24
C LYS A 34 -11.99 -35.41 31.43
N MET A 35 -11.46 -34.44 32.20
CA MET A 35 -12.17 -33.83 33.33
C MET A 35 -13.50 -33.18 32.91
N ILE A 36 -13.54 -32.52 31.75
CA ILE A 36 -14.77 -31.95 31.21
C ILE A 36 -15.77 -33.06 30.82
N ALA A 37 -15.31 -34.12 30.17
CA ALA A 37 -16.16 -35.24 29.77
C ALA A 37 -16.76 -35.97 30.98
N ASP A 38 -15.92 -36.29 31.97
CA ASP A 38 -16.34 -36.94 33.22
C ASP A 38 -17.33 -36.03 33.97
N GLY A 39 -17.01 -34.74 34.11
CA GLY A 39 -17.89 -33.78 34.78
C GLY A 39 -19.24 -33.54 34.08
N LEU A 40 -19.30 -33.66 32.75
CA LEU A 40 -20.56 -33.64 32.00
C LEU A 40 -21.38 -34.92 32.23
N LYS A 41 -20.72 -36.08 32.23
CA LYS A 41 -21.34 -37.39 32.45
C LYS A 41 -21.93 -37.51 33.87
N ASP A 42 -21.18 -37.03 34.85
CA ASP A 42 -21.57 -37.07 36.26
C ASP A 42 -22.56 -35.93 36.64
N GLY A 43 -22.92 -35.07 35.68
CA GLY A 43 -23.88 -33.98 35.86
C GLY A 43 -23.37 -32.82 36.73
N VAL A 44 -22.07 -32.79 37.06
CA VAL A 44 -21.41 -31.71 37.79
C VAL A 44 -21.36 -30.44 36.93
N ILE A 45 -21.07 -30.59 35.63
CA ILE A 45 -21.04 -29.49 34.66
C ILE A 45 -22.44 -29.34 34.05
N LYS A 46 -23.09 -28.21 34.33
CA LYS A 46 -24.41 -27.88 33.79
C LYS A 46 -24.37 -26.59 32.96
N PRO A 47 -25.24 -26.43 31.94
CA PRO A 47 -25.38 -25.17 31.23
C PRO A 47 -25.71 -24.04 32.19
N ILE A 48 -25.05 -22.91 32.01
CA ILE A 48 -25.32 -21.68 32.76
C ILE A 48 -26.36 -20.82 32.04
N GLN A 49 -26.91 -19.82 32.72
CA GLN A 49 -27.82 -18.86 32.11
C GLN A 49 -27.17 -18.20 30.89
N VAL A 50 -27.93 -18.08 29.81
CA VAL A 50 -27.45 -17.52 28.54
C VAL A 50 -28.33 -16.35 28.14
N GLN A 51 -27.70 -15.22 27.85
CA GLN A 51 -28.31 -14.14 27.09
C GLN A 51 -27.95 -14.31 25.62
N VAL A 52 -28.95 -14.48 24.76
CA VAL A 52 -28.76 -14.72 23.32
C VAL A 52 -29.01 -13.43 22.54
N PHE A 53 -28.06 -13.08 21.68
CA PHE A 53 -28.20 -11.99 20.70
C PHE A 53 -28.20 -12.57 19.29
N SER A 54 -28.92 -11.94 18.37
CA SER A 54 -28.89 -12.30 16.95
C SER A 54 -27.53 -11.98 16.32
N LYS A 55 -27.16 -12.67 15.23
CA LYS A 55 -26.00 -12.33 14.38
C LYS A 55 -25.98 -10.89 13.86
N THR A 56 -27.13 -10.20 13.83
CA THR A 56 -27.23 -8.78 13.45
C THR A 56 -26.97 -7.82 14.61
N GLU A 57 -26.92 -8.32 15.85
CA GLU A 57 -26.86 -7.51 17.07
C GLU A 57 -25.52 -7.62 17.79
N ILE A 58 -24.45 -7.92 17.05
CA ILE A 58 -23.09 -8.11 17.58
C ILE A 58 -22.67 -6.89 18.40
N GLU A 59 -22.88 -5.67 17.89
CA GLU A 59 -22.53 -4.45 18.61
C GLU A 59 -23.27 -4.32 19.94
N LYS A 60 -24.58 -4.62 19.96
CA LYS A 60 -25.39 -4.59 21.19
C LYS A 60 -24.88 -5.65 22.18
N ALA A 61 -24.52 -6.84 21.72
CA ALA A 61 -23.98 -7.90 22.57
C ALA A 61 -22.69 -7.45 23.27
N PHE A 62 -21.77 -6.81 22.54
CA PHE A 62 -20.54 -6.26 23.12
C PHE A 62 -20.80 -5.11 24.09
N ARG A 63 -21.73 -4.19 23.78
CA ARG A 63 -22.13 -3.11 24.71
C ARG A 63 -22.77 -3.67 25.98
N TYR A 64 -23.61 -4.70 25.86
CA TYR A 64 -24.24 -5.38 27.00
C TYR A 64 -23.19 -6.09 27.87
N MET A 65 -22.22 -6.77 27.25
CA MET A 65 -21.08 -7.37 27.94
C MET A 65 -20.28 -6.31 28.73
N ALA A 66 -19.94 -5.20 28.09
CA ALA A 66 -19.17 -4.12 28.69
C ALA A 66 -19.89 -3.44 29.87
N SER A 67 -21.22 -3.47 29.91
CA SER A 67 -22.01 -2.89 31.02
C SER A 67 -21.89 -3.66 32.34
N GLY A 68 -21.40 -4.91 32.32
CA GLY A 68 -21.30 -5.76 33.52
C GLY A 68 -22.65 -6.26 34.08
N LYS A 69 -23.77 -5.95 33.43
CA LYS A 69 -25.13 -6.31 33.90
C LYS A 69 -25.54 -7.76 33.58
N HIS A 70 -24.69 -8.53 32.93
CA HIS A 70 -25.03 -9.88 32.47
C HIS A 70 -24.76 -10.92 33.55
N VAL A 71 -25.66 -11.89 33.67
CA VAL A 71 -25.48 -13.08 34.50
C VAL A 71 -25.27 -14.27 33.55
N GLY A 72 -24.20 -15.03 33.77
CA GLY A 72 -23.87 -16.18 32.93
C GLY A 72 -23.12 -15.81 31.65
N LYS A 73 -23.52 -16.37 30.50
CA LYS A 73 -22.84 -16.18 29.21
C LYS A 73 -23.66 -15.40 28.21
N ILE A 74 -22.96 -14.64 27.37
CA ILE A 74 -23.52 -13.98 26.21
C ILE A 74 -23.17 -14.83 24.99
N ILE A 75 -24.17 -15.24 24.22
CA ILE A 75 -24.00 -16.05 23.00
C ILE A 75 -24.58 -15.29 21.81
N ILE A 76 -23.87 -15.31 20.69
CA ILE A 76 -24.34 -14.78 19.41
C ILE A 76 -24.87 -15.95 18.58
N LYS A 77 -26.15 -15.88 18.21
CA LYS A 77 -26.83 -16.90 17.41
C LYS A 77 -26.58 -16.66 15.93
N ILE A 78 -25.76 -17.51 15.32
CA ILE A 78 -25.37 -17.42 13.89
C ILE A 78 -26.41 -18.06 12.97
N GLN A 79 -26.92 -19.22 13.36
CA GLN A 79 -27.92 -19.99 12.61
C GLN A 79 -29.01 -20.49 13.55
N GLU A 80 -30.19 -20.72 12.98
CA GLU A 80 -31.28 -21.43 13.65
C GLU A 80 -31.00 -22.93 13.64
N LYS A 81 -31.38 -23.62 14.72
CA LYS A 81 -31.05 -25.03 14.94
C LYS A 81 -31.64 -25.96 13.86
N ASP A 82 -32.76 -25.55 13.27
CA ASP A 82 -33.54 -26.35 12.33
C ASP A 82 -33.31 -25.94 10.86
N LYS A 83 -32.38 -25.00 10.60
CA LYS A 83 -32.03 -24.56 9.26
C LYS A 83 -30.79 -25.28 8.74
N PRO A 84 -30.70 -25.56 7.43
CA PRO A 84 -29.53 -26.17 6.84
C PRO A 84 -28.29 -25.27 7.04
N LEU A 85 -27.15 -25.91 7.33
CA LEU A 85 -25.87 -25.26 7.59
C LEU A 85 -25.36 -24.41 6.40
N ASP A 86 -25.92 -24.63 5.20
CA ASP A 86 -25.47 -24.03 3.94
C ASP A 86 -26.12 -22.67 3.61
N GLU A 87 -26.92 -22.09 4.52
CA GLU A 87 -27.50 -20.77 4.28
C GLU A 87 -26.41 -19.69 4.09
N PRO A 88 -26.43 -18.91 3.01
CA PRO A 88 -25.42 -17.90 2.74
C PRO A 88 -25.48 -16.78 3.78
N ILE A 89 -24.30 -16.40 4.30
CA ILE A 89 -24.14 -15.31 5.27
C ILE A 89 -23.61 -14.08 4.55
N VAL A 90 -24.27 -12.94 4.77
CA VAL A 90 -23.78 -11.63 4.28
C VAL A 90 -22.51 -11.28 5.03
N ALA A 91 -21.41 -11.12 4.29
CA ALA A 91 -20.10 -10.78 4.84
C ALA A 91 -19.38 -9.77 3.95
N TYR A 92 -18.51 -8.97 4.56
CA TYR A 92 -17.60 -8.12 3.81
C TYR A 92 -16.62 -8.98 3.03
N ARG A 93 -16.57 -8.75 1.71
CA ARG A 93 -15.64 -9.48 0.83
C ARG A 93 -14.21 -9.07 1.19
N ARG A 94 -13.34 -10.07 1.33
CA ARG A 94 -11.94 -9.86 1.66
C ARG A 94 -11.08 -10.81 0.82
N TYR A 95 -9.99 -10.29 0.27
CA TYR A 95 -9.11 -11.08 -0.57
C TYR A 95 -8.27 -12.03 0.28
N TYR A 96 -8.26 -13.31 -0.11
CA TYR A 96 -7.45 -14.36 0.48
C TYR A 96 -6.75 -15.19 -0.59
N CYS A 97 -5.55 -15.60 -0.25
CA CYS A 97 -4.69 -16.44 -1.07
C CYS A 97 -4.98 -17.92 -0.76
N LEU A 98 -5.13 -18.71 -1.81
CA LEU A 98 -5.12 -20.17 -1.74
C LEU A 98 -3.72 -20.68 -1.43
N ARG A 99 -3.61 -21.56 -0.42
CA ARG A 99 -2.32 -22.07 0.08
C ARG A 99 -1.59 -22.98 -0.92
N ASN A 100 -2.33 -23.69 -1.77
CA ASN A 100 -1.80 -24.62 -2.77
C ASN A 100 -1.50 -23.96 -4.13
N LYS A 101 -1.45 -22.63 -4.18
CA LYS A 101 -1.20 -21.86 -5.40
C LYS A 101 0.07 -21.03 -5.31
N SER A 102 0.54 -20.59 -6.47
CA SER A 102 1.71 -19.72 -6.65
C SER A 102 1.31 -18.29 -7.02
N TYR A 103 2.04 -17.32 -6.47
CA TYR A 103 1.88 -15.88 -6.71
C TYR A 103 3.18 -15.32 -7.30
N ILE A 104 3.15 -14.86 -8.55
CA ILE A 104 4.31 -14.33 -9.27
C ILE A 104 4.32 -12.82 -9.14
N ILE A 105 5.45 -12.24 -8.72
CA ILE A 105 5.60 -10.81 -8.48
C ILE A 105 6.85 -10.32 -9.22
N LEU A 106 6.63 -9.62 -10.34
CA LEU A 106 7.71 -8.96 -11.08
C LEU A 106 8.11 -7.68 -10.34
N GLY A 107 9.41 -7.50 -10.14
CA GLY A 107 9.89 -6.42 -9.25
C GLY A 107 9.64 -6.75 -7.77
N GLY A 108 9.48 -8.03 -7.42
CA GLY A 108 9.13 -8.47 -6.06
C GLY A 108 10.18 -8.16 -4.98
N LEU A 109 11.41 -7.79 -5.38
CA LEU A 109 12.45 -7.31 -4.46
C LEU A 109 12.54 -5.77 -4.38
N GLY A 110 11.73 -5.03 -5.14
CA GLY A 110 11.59 -3.58 -4.98
C GLY A 110 10.78 -3.22 -3.73
N GLY A 111 10.82 -1.95 -3.32
CA GLY A 111 10.15 -1.48 -2.09
C GLY A 111 8.69 -1.93 -1.97
N PHE A 112 7.84 -1.58 -2.95
CA PHE A 112 6.44 -2.02 -2.96
C PHE A 112 6.32 -3.54 -3.07
N GLY A 113 7.15 -4.18 -3.91
CA GLY A 113 7.11 -5.63 -4.13
C GLY A 113 7.31 -6.45 -2.85
N LEU A 114 8.20 -6.00 -1.95
CA LEU A 114 8.40 -6.64 -0.65
C LEU A 114 7.15 -6.52 0.23
N GLU A 115 6.54 -5.33 0.29
CA GLU A 115 5.35 -5.09 1.10
C GLU A 115 4.12 -5.81 0.56
N LEU A 116 3.96 -5.87 -0.77
CA LEU A 116 2.95 -6.70 -1.42
C LEU A 116 3.15 -8.19 -1.09
N THR A 117 4.39 -8.68 -1.13
CA THR A 117 4.70 -10.08 -0.82
C THR A 117 4.31 -10.41 0.63
N ASP A 118 4.68 -9.54 1.57
CA ASP A 118 4.34 -9.69 2.98
C ASP A 118 2.82 -9.69 3.21
N TRP A 119 2.11 -8.77 2.56
CA TRP A 119 0.66 -8.70 2.59
C TRP A 119 0.00 -9.95 2.02
N LEU A 120 0.49 -10.49 0.90
CA LEU A 120 -0.02 -11.73 0.29
C LEU A 120 0.20 -12.93 1.21
N ILE A 121 1.33 -13.00 1.91
CA ILE A 121 1.63 -14.05 2.91
C ILE A 121 0.66 -13.95 4.09
N PHE A 122 0.40 -12.73 4.58
CA PHE A 122 -0.61 -12.48 5.60
C PHE A 122 -2.02 -12.86 5.12
N ARG A 123 -2.32 -12.70 3.81
CA ARG A 123 -3.56 -13.19 3.17
C ARG A 123 -3.57 -14.70 2.90
N GLY A 124 -2.52 -15.43 3.27
CA GLY A 124 -2.49 -16.89 3.23
C GLY A 124 -1.61 -17.50 2.13
N ALA A 125 -0.87 -16.69 1.36
CA ALA A 125 0.03 -17.21 0.34
C ALA A 125 1.11 -18.10 0.98
N ARG A 126 1.43 -19.21 0.33
CA ARG A 126 2.50 -20.13 0.77
C ARG A 126 3.55 -20.41 -0.30
N ASN A 127 3.29 -20.07 -1.56
CA ASN A 127 4.27 -20.16 -2.64
C ASN A 127 4.35 -18.81 -3.34
N VAL A 128 5.46 -18.09 -3.14
CA VAL A 128 5.68 -16.77 -3.74
C VAL A 128 6.92 -16.81 -4.62
N VAL A 129 6.81 -16.21 -5.80
CA VAL A 129 7.87 -16.18 -6.81
C VAL A 129 8.22 -14.73 -7.09
N LEU A 130 9.43 -14.31 -6.70
CA LEU A 130 9.90 -12.94 -6.81
C LEU A 130 10.87 -12.85 -7.98
N ILE A 131 10.50 -12.07 -9.00
CA ILE A 131 11.35 -11.85 -10.17
C ILE A 131 12.13 -10.56 -9.96
N SER A 132 13.45 -10.65 -10.08
CA SER A 132 14.36 -9.50 -9.96
C SER A 132 15.57 -9.68 -10.86
N ARG A 133 15.87 -8.68 -11.68
CA ARG A 133 17.05 -8.70 -12.58
C ARG A 133 18.36 -8.88 -11.83
N THR A 134 18.48 -8.29 -10.64
CA THR A 134 19.74 -8.23 -9.89
C THR A 134 19.77 -9.10 -8.63
N GLY A 135 18.69 -9.84 -8.34
CA GLY A 135 18.56 -10.56 -7.07
C GLY A 135 18.49 -9.63 -5.84
N MET A 136 18.84 -10.16 -4.66
CA MET A 136 18.86 -9.44 -3.39
C MET A 136 20.15 -8.61 -3.25
N LYS A 137 20.01 -7.34 -2.85
CA LYS A 137 21.08 -6.36 -2.68
C LYS A 137 21.31 -5.98 -1.22
N ASN A 138 20.23 -5.69 -0.47
CA ASN A 138 20.35 -5.08 0.85
C ASN A 138 19.93 -6.02 2.01
N GLY A 139 20.25 -5.60 3.24
CA GLY A 139 19.93 -6.35 4.46
C GLY A 139 18.43 -6.51 4.69
N TYR A 140 17.64 -5.50 4.33
CA TYR A 140 16.19 -5.50 4.48
C TYR A 140 15.52 -6.61 3.64
N GLN A 141 15.91 -6.75 2.37
CA GLN A 141 15.44 -7.83 1.50
C GLN A 141 15.77 -9.21 2.07
N ARG A 142 17.01 -9.40 2.55
CA ARG A 142 17.45 -10.67 3.17
C ARG A 142 16.65 -10.98 4.44
N MET A 143 16.40 -9.96 5.27
CA MET A 143 15.60 -10.09 6.49
C MET A 143 14.16 -10.50 6.17
N LYS A 144 13.46 -9.81 5.26
CA LYS A 144 12.07 -10.15 4.87
C LYS A 144 11.98 -11.57 4.31
N VAL A 145 12.88 -11.96 3.41
CA VAL A 145 12.90 -13.32 2.85
C VAL A 145 13.14 -14.38 3.93
N ARG A 146 14.03 -14.13 4.90
CA ARG A 146 14.26 -15.04 6.03
C ARG A 146 13.02 -15.15 6.92
N LEU A 147 12.33 -14.04 7.18
CA LEU A 147 11.10 -13.98 7.96
C LEU A 147 9.98 -14.78 7.29
N TRP A 148 9.77 -14.61 5.98
CA TRP A 148 8.77 -15.37 5.25
C TRP A 148 9.04 -16.88 5.28
N LYS A 149 10.31 -17.27 5.14
CA LYS A 149 10.71 -18.68 5.28
C LYS A 149 10.45 -19.23 6.68
N SER A 150 10.64 -18.43 7.75
CA SER A 150 10.32 -18.88 9.12
C SER A 150 8.82 -19.09 9.35
N TYR A 151 7.96 -18.45 8.54
CA TYR A 151 6.51 -18.73 8.50
C TYR A 151 6.15 -19.98 7.68
N GLY A 152 7.13 -20.71 7.15
CA GLY A 152 6.92 -21.87 6.28
C GLY A 152 6.46 -21.52 4.87
N VAL A 153 6.77 -20.31 4.39
CA VAL A 153 6.48 -19.89 3.00
C VAL A 153 7.61 -20.34 2.08
N ASN A 154 7.24 -20.96 0.96
CA ASN A 154 8.14 -21.26 -0.14
C ASN A 154 8.40 -19.98 -0.95
N VAL A 155 9.55 -19.35 -0.71
CA VAL A 155 10.00 -18.17 -1.44
C VAL A 155 11.00 -18.57 -2.51
N LEU A 156 10.61 -18.44 -3.78
CA LEU A 156 11.48 -18.64 -4.93
C LEU A 156 11.89 -17.29 -5.51
N ILE A 157 13.18 -16.99 -5.52
CA ILE A 157 13.72 -15.79 -6.15
C ILE A 157 14.31 -16.21 -7.49
N ILE A 158 13.84 -15.61 -8.57
CA ILE A 158 14.34 -15.86 -9.92
C ILE A 158 15.03 -14.58 -10.41
N LYS A 159 16.28 -14.74 -10.83
CA LYS A 159 17.12 -13.71 -11.41
C LYS A 159 17.50 -14.06 -12.84
N ASP A 160 18.06 -13.09 -13.56
CA ASP A 160 18.60 -13.30 -14.90
C ASP A 160 17.56 -13.82 -15.93
N ILE A 161 16.28 -13.44 -15.74
CA ILE A 161 15.19 -13.71 -16.68
C ILE A 161 14.63 -12.36 -17.15
N ASP A 162 14.50 -12.19 -18.46
CA ASP A 162 13.77 -11.08 -19.06
C ASP A 162 12.36 -11.54 -19.46
N VAL A 163 11.36 -11.09 -18.71
CA VAL A 163 9.96 -11.45 -18.98
C VAL A 163 9.44 -10.82 -20.29
N ALA A 164 10.12 -9.81 -20.83
CA ALA A 164 9.82 -9.32 -22.16
C ALA A 164 10.19 -10.33 -23.26
N ASP A 165 11.19 -11.17 -23.04
CA ASP A 165 11.57 -12.26 -23.93
C ASP A 165 10.59 -13.45 -23.80
N PRO A 166 9.99 -13.93 -24.91
CA PRO A 166 9.03 -15.02 -24.86
C PRO A 166 9.58 -16.35 -24.31
N LYS A 167 10.85 -16.70 -24.59
CA LYS A 167 11.42 -17.98 -24.14
C LYS A 167 11.64 -17.96 -22.63
N ASP A 168 12.16 -16.86 -22.12
CA ASP A 168 12.37 -16.61 -20.71
C ASP A 168 11.05 -16.60 -19.93
N CYS A 169 10.05 -15.90 -20.46
CA CYS A 169 8.71 -15.88 -19.85
C CYS A 169 8.03 -17.27 -19.87
N GLU A 170 8.20 -18.04 -20.93
CA GLU A 170 7.67 -19.40 -21.03
C GLU A 170 8.34 -20.31 -20.00
N TYR A 171 9.67 -20.30 -19.94
CA TYR A 171 10.44 -21.06 -18.95
C TYR A 171 10.02 -20.71 -17.52
N LEU A 172 9.82 -19.41 -17.24
CA LEU A 172 9.32 -18.94 -15.95
C LEU A 172 7.96 -19.56 -15.62
N LEU A 173 6.96 -19.39 -16.49
CA LEU A 173 5.59 -19.85 -16.23
C LEU A 173 5.53 -21.37 -16.08
N GLN A 174 6.22 -22.13 -16.94
CA GLN A 174 6.30 -23.58 -16.83
C GLN A 174 6.99 -24.05 -15.54
N THR A 175 8.05 -23.35 -15.11
CA THR A 175 8.76 -23.68 -13.87
C THR A 175 7.90 -23.45 -12.64
N VAL A 176 7.08 -22.39 -12.64
CA VAL A 176 6.17 -22.12 -11.52
C VAL A 176 4.99 -23.10 -11.51
N GLU A 177 4.34 -23.32 -12.66
CA GLU A 177 3.21 -24.28 -12.77
C GLU A 177 3.59 -25.70 -12.35
N ARG A 178 4.82 -26.16 -12.64
CA ARG A 178 5.32 -27.46 -12.18
C ARG A 178 5.38 -27.60 -10.65
N LYS A 179 5.55 -26.50 -9.92
CA LYS A 179 5.60 -26.51 -8.45
C LYS A 179 4.23 -26.38 -7.82
N ALA A 180 3.45 -25.41 -8.29
CA ALA A 180 2.06 -25.22 -7.89
C ALA A 180 1.37 -24.30 -8.91
N PRO A 181 0.07 -24.53 -9.21
CA PRO A 181 -0.64 -23.73 -10.21
C PRO A 181 -0.61 -22.23 -9.90
N VAL A 182 -0.41 -21.40 -10.93
CA VAL A 182 -0.37 -19.95 -10.78
C VAL A 182 -1.78 -19.40 -10.58
N ASP A 183 -1.95 -18.65 -9.49
CA ASP A 183 -3.22 -18.00 -9.14
C ASP A 183 -3.21 -16.50 -9.44
N ALA A 184 -2.06 -15.85 -9.23
CA ALA A 184 -1.91 -14.43 -9.49
C ALA A 184 -0.55 -14.08 -10.10
N ILE A 185 -0.57 -13.11 -11.01
CA ILE A 185 0.62 -12.45 -11.56
C ILE A 185 0.49 -10.96 -11.26
N PHE A 186 1.51 -10.39 -10.63
CA PHE A 186 1.62 -8.97 -10.34
C PHE A 186 2.84 -8.39 -11.09
N ASN A 187 2.61 -7.43 -11.99
CA ASN A 187 3.70 -6.69 -12.63
C ASN A 187 3.93 -5.33 -11.96
N LEU A 188 4.99 -5.24 -11.14
CA LEU A 188 5.46 -4.00 -10.51
C LEU A 188 6.79 -3.53 -11.12
N GLY A 189 7.29 -4.21 -12.16
CA GLY A 189 8.55 -3.90 -12.79
C GLY A 189 8.54 -2.49 -13.39
N ALA A 190 9.49 -1.65 -13.00
CA ALA A 190 9.64 -0.32 -13.55
C ALA A 190 11.12 0.02 -13.76
N VAL A 191 11.42 0.61 -14.91
CA VAL A 191 12.68 1.28 -15.21
C VAL A 191 12.33 2.68 -15.69
N LEU A 192 12.78 3.68 -14.94
CA LEU A 192 12.58 5.08 -15.29
C LEU A 192 13.76 5.58 -16.11
N LYS A 193 13.43 6.25 -17.22
CA LYS A 193 14.37 6.93 -18.10
C LYS A 193 13.76 8.28 -18.45
N ASP A 194 13.61 9.09 -17.41
CA ASP A 194 12.91 10.37 -17.48
C ASP A 194 13.80 11.37 -18.21
N SER A 195 13.22 12.01 -19.23
CA SER A 195 13.87 13.04 -20.03
C SER A 195 12.80 13.76 -20.84
N VAL A 196 12.96 15.07 -21.02
CA VAL A 196 12.10 15.85 -21.91
C VAL A 196 12.15 15.28 -23.33
N LEU A 197 11.05 15.40 -24.09
CA LEU A 197 10.90 14.71 -25.38
C LEU A 197 12.07 14.97 -26.34
N LYS A 198 12.61 16.20 -26.38
CA LYS A 198 13.77 16.59 -27.20
C LYS A 198 15.04 15.77 -26.89
N ASN A 199 15.19 15.33 -25.65
CA ASN A 199 16.38 14.65 -25.14
C ASN A 199 16.12 13.14 -24.95
N GLN A 200 14.99 12.62 -25.42
CA GLN A 200 14.72 11.19 -25.42
C GLN A 200 15.35 10.54 -26.65
N THR A 201 15.85 9.32 -26.49
CA THR A 201 16.36 8.49 -27.57
C THR A 201 15.51 7.23 -27.74
N ALA A 202 15.68 6.52 -28.86
CA ALA A 202 14.96 5.27 -29.11
C ALA A 202 15.32 4.20 -28.07
N GLU A 203 16.57 4.20 -27.59
CA GLU A 203 17.09 3.29 -26.58
C GLU A 203 16.43 3.55 -25.22
N THR A 204 16.40 4.82 -24.76
CA THR A 204 15.78 5.18 -23.47
C THR A 204 14.28 4.95 -23.45
N PHE A 205 13.60 5.14 -24.59
CA PHE A 205 12.21 4.72 -24.77
C PHE A 205 12.06 3.20 -24.64
N THR A 206 12.87 2.46 -25.37
CA THR A 206 12.81 1.00 -25.40
C THR A 206 13.04 0.40 -24.02
N GLU A 207 14.06 0.88 -23.29
CA GLU A 207 14.40 0.41 -21.95
C GLU A 207 13.22 0.55 -20.96
N SER A 208 12.52 1.69 -20.98
CA SER A 208 11.36 1.90 -20.10
C SER A 208 10.18 0.99 -20.45
N PHE A 209 10.01 0.65 -21.73
CA PHE A 209 8.94 -0.22 -22.21
C PHE A 209 9.14 -1.69 -21.86
N GLN A 210 10.39 -2.15 -21.76
CA GLN A 210 10.69 -3.57 -21.55
C GLN A 210 9.97 -4.14 -20.32
N SER A 211 10.14 -3.52 -19.15
CA SER A 211 9.60 -4.05 -17.89
C SER A 211 8.09 -3.90 -17.74
N LYS A 212 7.47 -3.01 -18.51
CA LYS A 212 6.04 -2.67 -18.41
C LYS A 212 5.26 -3.18 -19.62
N ALA A 213 5.33 -2.47 -20.73
CA ALA A 213 4.56 -2.79 -21.93
C ALA A 213 4.89 -4.17 -22.49
N ARG A 214 6.16 -4.42 -22.83
CA ARG A 214 6.57 -5.67 -23.49
C ARG A 214 6.42 -6.87 -22.57
N ALA A 215 6.91 -6.79 -21.33
CA ALA A 215 6.71 -7.84 -20.33
C ALA A 215 5.22 -8.18 -20.13
N THR A 216 4.34 -7.18 -20.05
CA THR A 216 2.90 -7.42 -19.87
C THR A 216 2.26 -8.07 -21.11
N GLN A 217 2.64 -7.66 -22.31
CA GLN A 217 2.16 -8.28 -23.55
C GLN A 217 2.63 -9.74 -23.68
N THR A 218 3.88 -10.02 -23.33
CA THR A 218 4.45 -11.38 -23.34
C THR A 218 3.78 -12.25 -22.28
N LEU A 219 3.62 -11.75 -21.05
CA LEU A 219 2.88 -12.43 -19.98
C LEU A 219 1.42 -12.71 -20.36
N ASP A 220 0.73 -11.76 -20.97
CA ASP A 220 -0.65 -11.95 -21.42
C ASP A 220 -0.74 -13.12 -22.41
N LYS A 221 0.08 -13.09 -23.48
CA LYS A 221 0.11 -14.14 -24.50
C LYS A 221 0.42 -15.52 -23.93
N LEU A 222 1.42 -15.63 -23.05
CA LEU A 222 1.90 -16.92 -22.55
C LEU A 222 1.07 -17.43 -21.37
N SER A 223 0.55 -16.56 -20.51
CA SER A 223 -0.36 -16.98 -19.43
C SER A 223 -1.64 -17.60 -20.00
N ARG A 224 -2.17 -17.08 -21.12
CA ARG A 224 -3.32 -17.68 -21.82
C ARG A 224 -3.05 -19.10 -22.30
N LYS A 225 -1.82 -19.41 -22.71
CA LYS A 225 -1.44 -20.75 -23.17
C LYS A 225 -1.12 -21.66 -21.99
N ILE A 226 -0.11 -21.31 -21.20
CA ILE A 226 0.49 -22.19 -20.20
C ILE A 226 -0.43 -22.36 -18.99
N CYS A 227 -0.97 -21.26 -18.48
CA CYS A 227 -1.88 -21.34 -17.35
C CYS A 227 -3.22 -21.95 -17.79
N SER A 228 -3.70 -21.81 -19.04
CA SER A 228 -4.97 -22.45 -19.41
C SER A 228 -4.83 -23.92 -19.84
N GLN A 229 -3.73 -24.31 -20.49
CA GLN A 229 -3.61 -25.61 -21.20
C GLN A 229 -3.19 -26.79 -20.32
N LEU A 230 -2.50 -26.60 -19.19
CA LEU A 230 -2.04 -27.71 -18.35
C LEU A 230 -3.14 -28.33 -17.46
N ARG A 231 -4.44 -28.14 -17.79
CA ARG A 231 -5.52 -28.15 -16.78
C ARG A 231 -6.78 -28.97 -17.14
N HIS A 232 -6.63 -30.13 -17.76
CA HIS A 232 -7.74 -31.04 -18.10
C HIS A 232 -8.58 -31.60 -16.93
N PHE A 233 -8.29 -31.32 -15.64
CA PHE A 233 -8.94 -32.07 -14.55
C PHE A 233 -9.48 -31.31 -13.32
N VAL A 234 -9.44 -29.97 -13.24
CA VAL A 234 -9.93 -29.26 -12.03
C VAL A 234 -10.66 -27.95 -12.36
N ILE A 235 -11.99 -27.95 -12.08
CA ILE A 235 -12.97 -26.87 -12.34
C ILE A 235 -12.62 -25.53 -11.67
N CYS A 236 -11.75 -25.52 -10.65
CA CYS A 236 -11.39 -24.32 -9.86
C CYS A 236 -9.92 -23.88 -10.00
N SER A 237 -9.25 -24.19 -11.11
CA SER A 237 -7.85 -23.84 -11.34
C SER A 237 -7.68 -22.91 -12.53
N GLN A 238 -8.26 -21.72 -12.52
CA GLN A 238 -7.94 -20.65 -13.47
C GLN A 238 -7.00 -19.64 -12.80
N LEU A 239 -6.18 -18.93 -13.60
CA LEU A 239 -5.52 -17.73 -13.09
C LEU A 239 -6.65 -16.80 -12.62
N ARG A 240 -6.62 -16.35 -11.36
CA ARG A 240 -7.68 -15.51 -10.81
C ARG A 240 -7.35 -14.03 -10.88
N HIS A 241 -6.05 -13.69 -10.89
CA HIS A 241 -5.61 -12.30 -10.86
C HIS A 241 -4.45 -12.05 -11.83
N PHE A 242 -4.62 -11.09 -12.72
CA PHE A 242 -3.55 -10.53 -13.55
C PHE A 242 -3.52 -9.03 -13.28
N VAL A 243 -2.56 -8.59 -12.48
CA VAL A 243 -2.53 -7.22 -11.95
C VAL A 243 -1.27 -6.53 -12.42
N VAL A 244 -1.42 -5.32 -12.95
CA VAL A 244 -0.30 -4.50 -13.41
C VAL A 244 -0.34 -3.14 -12.72
N PHE A 245 0.82 -2.69 -12.26
CA PHE A 245 0.93 -1.39 -11.60
C PHE A 245 1.20 -0.34 -12.68
N SER A 246 0.15 0.39 -13.03
CA SER A 246 0.22 1.60 -13.83
C SER A 246 0.55 2.81 -12.93
N SER A 247 0.49 4.01 -13.49
CA SER A 247 0.71 5.26 -12.77
C SER A 247 -0.26 6.32 -13.25
N SER A 248 -0.62 7.24 -12.36
CA SER A 248 -1.34 8.48 -12.68
C SER A 248 -0.65 9.33 -13.75
N ALA A 249 0.67 9.15 -13.98
CA ALA A 249 1.41 9.74 -15.09
C ALA A 249 0.85 9.33 -16.47
N CYS A 250 0.22 8.16 -16.59
CA CYS A 250 -0.50 7.74 -17.80
C CYS A 250 -1.76 8.59 -18.03
N GLY A 251 -2.55 8.80 -16.97
CA GLY A 251 -3.86 9.45 -17.07
C GLY A 251 -3.78 10.98 -17.18
N ARG A 252 -2.96 11.63 -16.35
CA ARG A 252 -2.84 13.11 -16.32
C ARG A 252 -1.63 13.65 -17.09
N GLY A 253 -0.70 12.77 -17.45
CA GLY A 253 0.58 13.18 -18.01
C GLY A 253 1.55 13.68 -16.94
N TYR A 254 2.84 13.51 -17.22
CA TYR A 254 3.92 14.15 -16.46
C TYR A 254 5.04 14.56 -17.40
N ALA A 255 5.56 15.77 -17.21
CA ALA A 255 6.62 16.32 -18.05
C ALA A 255 7.90 15.48 -17.90
N GLY A 256 8.47 15.05 -19.02
CA GLY A 256 9.66 14.20 -19.04
C GLY A 256 9.40 12.69 -18.94
N GLN A 257 8.14 12.26 -18.84
CA GLN A 257 7.75 10.85 -18.71
C GLN A 257 6.89 10.34 -19.88
N THR A 258 7.12 10.85 -21.10
CA THR A 258 6.36 10.38 -22.29
C THR A 258 6.51 8.88 -22.53
N ASN A 259 7.72 8.34 -22.38
CA ASN A 259 8.00 6.91 -22.47
C ASN A 259 7.28 6.12 -21.37
N TYR A 260 7.38 6.56 -20.12
CA TYR A 260 6.75 5.90 -18.98
C TYR A 260 5.22 5.93 -19.07
N GLY A 261 4.63 7.07 -19.44
CA GLY A 261 3.18 7.23 -19.63
C GLY A 261 2.65 6.28 -20.69
N MET A 262 3.30 6.22 -21.87
CA MET A 262 2.89 5.31 -22.94
C MET A 262 3.04 3.83 -22.56
N ALA A 263 4.15 3.45 -21.91
CA ALA A 263 4.36 2.07 -21.47
C ALA A 263 3.28 1.60 -20.48
N ASN A 264 2.86 2.50 -19.59
CA ASN A 264 1.75 2.27 -18.66
C ASN A 264 0.40 2.14 -19.38
N SER A 265 0.10 3.03 -20.32
CA SER A 265 -1.14 3.00 -21.10
C SER A 265 -1.32 1.68 -21.87
N ILE A 266 -0.23 1.15 -22.44
CA ILE A 266 -0.25 -0.14 -23.13
C ILE A 266 -0.68 -1.26 -22.17
N MET A 267 -0.18 -1.28 -20.93
CA MET A 267 -0.60 -2.29 -19.95
C MET A 267 -2.09 -2.18 -19.62
N GLU A 268 -2.63 -0.96 -19.54
CA GLU A 268 -4.06 -0.73 -19.31
C GLU A 268 -4.91 -1.32 -20.44
N ARG A 269 -4.51 -1.12 -21.70
CA ARG A 269 -5.21 -1.71 -22.86
C ARG A 269 -5.14 -3.24 -22.86
N VAL A 270 -4.02 -3.84 -22.43
CA VAL A 270 -3.92 -5.29 -22.26
C VAL A 270 -4.90 -5.79 -21.20
N CYS A 271 -5.02 -5.10 -20.06
CA CYS A 271 -5.97 -5.48 -19.01
C CYS A 271 -7.43 -5.33 -19.44
N GLU A 272 -7.78 -4.28 -20.18
CA GLU A 272 -9.12 -4.12 -20.77
C GLU A 272 -9.45 -5.25 -21.73
N LYS A 273 -8.55 -5.54 -22.67
CA LYS A 273 -8.74 -6.64 -23.63
C LYS A 273 -8.95 -7.99 -22.93
N ARG A 274 -8.17 -8.27 -21.87
CA ARG A 274 -8.36 -9.47 -21.05
C ARG A 274 -9.76 -9.50 -20.43
N ALA A 275 -10.22 -8.39 -19.87
CA ALA A 275 -11.55 -8.29 -19.25
C ALA A 275 -12.70 -8.44 -20.27
N GLU A 276 -12.56 -7.86 -21.47
CA GLU A 276 -13.50 -8.04 -22.59
C GLU A 276 -13.65 -9.52 -22.99
N GLU A 277 -12.56 -10.28 -22.90
CA GLU A 277 -12.51 -11.71 -23.20
C GLU A 277 -12.83 -12.59 -21.96
N GLY A 278 -13.32 -11.99 -20.87
CA GLY A 278 -13.71 -12.70 -19.64
C GLY A 278 -12.53 -13.23 -18.80
N LEU A 279 -11.30 -12.83 -19.11
CA LEU A 279 -10.10 -13.17 -18.35
C LEU A 279 -9.82 -12.11 -17.27
N PRO A 280 -9.17 -12.48 -16.16
CA PRO A 280 -8.79 -11.49 -15.16
C PRO A 280 -7.77 -10.52 -15.75
N GLY A 281 -7.99 -9.23 -15.54
CA GLY A 281 -7.09 -8.14 -15.92
C GLY A 281 -7.39 -6.90 -15.08
N LEU A 282 -6.37 -6.37 -14.41
CA LEU A 282 -6.49 -5.19 -13.56
C LEU A 282 -5.24 -4.32 -13.67
N ALA A 283 -5.38 -3.12 -14.19
CA ALA A 283 -4.38 -2.07 -14.16
C ALA A 283 -4.74 -1.03 -13.11
N ILE A 284 -3.78 -0.74 -12.21
CA ILE A 284 -3.98 0.23 -11.13
C ILE A 284 -3.11 1.45 -11.41
N GLN A 285 -3.73 2.59 -11.68
CA GLN A 285 -3.08 3.89 -11.84
C GLN A 285 -2.76 4.48 -10.47
N TRP A 286 -1.59 4.15 -9.92
CA TRP A 286 -1.13 4.68 -8.65
C TRP A 286 -0.68 6.14 -8.77
N GLY A 287 -1.07 6.95 -7.78
CA GLY A 287 -0.44 8.24 -7.48
C GLY A 287 0.98 8.06 -6.93
N LEU A 288 1.47 9.05 -6.20
CA LEU A 288 2.75 8.94 -5.52
C LEU A 288 2.63 7.92 -4.38
N VAL A 289 3.48 6.89 -4.40
CA VAL A 289 3.57 5.92 -3.32
C VAL A 289 4.79 6.25 -2.48
N GLY A 290 4.57 6.53 -1.20
CA GLY A 290 5.60 6.83 -0.21
C GLY A 290 6.07 5.59 0.56
N ASP A 291 6.77 5.84 1.66
CA ASP A 291 7.38 4.88 2.60
C ASP A 291 8.52 4.02 2.01
N VAL A 292 8.35 3.49 0.80
CA VAL A 292 9.31 2.62 0.12
C VAL A 292 9.26 2.79 -1.41
N GLY A 293 10.32 2.38 -2.08
CA GLY A 293 10.40 2.35 -3.55
C GLY A 293 10.82 3.70 -4.13
N ILE A 294 10.54 3.89 -5.41
CA ILE A 294 11.19 4.92 -6.23
C ILE A 294 11.10 6.32 -5.62
N ILE A 295 9.94 6.70 -5.08
CA ILE A 295 9.75 8.04 -4.51
C ILE A 295 10.53 8.22 -3.20
N ALA A 296 10.58 7.18 -2.35
CA ALA A 296 11.38 7.23 -1.13
C ALA A 296 12.88 7.32 -1.47
N ASP A 297 13.33 6.54 -2.46
CA ASP A 297 14.72 6.56 -2.95
C ASP A 297 15.07 7.93 -3.58
N MET A 298 14.13 8.57 -4.27
CA MET A 298 14.32 9.93 -4.83
C MET A 298 14.34 11.00 -3.75
N GLN A 299 13.56 10.87 -2.68
CA GLN A 299 13.53 11.85 -1.58
C GLN A 299 14.84 11.93 -0.81
N GLU A 300 15.56 10.82 -0.67
CA GLU A 300 16.91 10.83 -0.09
C GLU A 300 17.86 11.74 -0.87
N ASN A 301 17.60 11.94 -2.18
CA ASN A 301 18.44 12.75 -3.06
C ASN A 301 17.90 14.18 -3.26
N ASP A 302 16.58 14.36 -3.41
CA ASP A 302 15.97 15.60 -3.91
C ASP A 302 15.02 16.31 -2.90
N GLY A 303 14.78 15.74 -1.71
CA GLY A 303 13.92 16.35 -0.68
C GLY A 303 12.39 16.24 -0.94
N LYS A 304 11.61 16.20 0.15
CA LYS A 304 10.19 15.81 0.15
C LYS A 304 9.21 16.84 -0.41
N GLU A 305 9.45 18.13 -0.19
CA GLU A 305 8.55 19.21 -0.63
C GLU A 305 8.59 19.42 -2.15
N LEU A 306 9.76 19.28 -2.77
CA LEU A 306 9.95 19.49 -4.20
C LEU A 306 9.14 18.54 -5.10
N ILE A 307 8.93 17.29 -4.66
CA ILE A 307 8.15 16.28 -5.40
C ILE A 307 6.65 16.56 -5.27
N THR A 308 6.19 16.99 -4.10
CA THR A 308 4.77 17.17 -3.79
C THR A 308 4.19 18.38 -4.54
N ASP A 309 4.92 19.50 -4.54
CA ASP A 309 4.46 20.75 -5.15
C ASP A 309 4.43 20.70 -6.69
N ARG A 310 5.35 19.98 -7.32
CA ARG A 310 5.41 19.85 -8.79
C ARG A 310 4.27 18.99 -9.36
N LEU A 311 3.75 18.05 -8.59
CA LEU A 311 2.83 17.02 -9.06
C LEU A 311 1.37 17.24 -8.62
N GLY A 312 1.13 18.11 -7.64
CA GLY A 312 -0.22 18.33 -7.09
C GLY A 312 -0.83 17.09 -6.43
N LEU A 313 0.01 16.11 -6.08
CA LEU A 313 -0.34 14.85 -5.46
C LEU A 313 0.40 14.71 -4.14
N LEU A 314 -0.28 14.19 -3.11
CA LEU A 314 0.35 13.76 -1.88
C LEU A 314 0.77 12.29 -1.98
N GLN A 315 1.72 11.91 -1.14
CA GLN A 315 2.18 10.54 -1.03
C GLN A 315 1.15 9.67 -0.31
N GLN A 316 0.86 8.53 -0.90
CA GLN A 316 0.10 7.46 -0.28
C GLN A 316 1.05 6.60 0.56
N THR A 317 0.69 6.35 1.81
CA THR A 317 1.38 5.32 2.59
C THR A 317 1.13 3.95 1.99
N ILE A 318 2.06 3.02 2.20
CA ILE A 318 1.93 1.64 1.72
C ILE A 318 0.70 0.95 2.33
N SER A 319 0.40 1.22 3.60
CA SER A 319 -0.80 0.69 4.26
C SER A 319 -2.08 1.08 3.50
N CYS A 320 -2.23 2.35 3.13
CA CYS A 320 -3.37 2.81 2.34
C CYS A 320 -3.40 2.14 0.96
N CYS A 321 -2.24 1.99 0.30
CA CYS A 321 -2.17 1.32 -1.00
C CYS A 321 -2.63 -0.15 -0.91
N LEU A 322 -2.20 -0.89 0.12
CA LEU A 322 -2.57 -2.29 0.32
C LEU A 322 -4.05 -2.46 0.71
N ASP A 323 -4.63 -1.49 1.41
CA ASP A 323 -6.06 -1.47 1.73
C ASP A 323 -6.91 -1.20 0.49
N GLU A 324 -6.51 -0.27 -0.38
CA GLU A 324 -7.16 -0.05 -1.68
C GLU A 324 -6.97 -1.25 -2.61
N LEU A 325 -5.79 -1.87 -2.62
CA LEU A 325 -5.55 -3.10 -3.39
C LEU A 325 -6.53 -4.22 -3.00
N ASN A 326 -6.87 -4.37 -1.71
CA ASN A 326 -7.89 -5.33 -1.28
C ASN A 326 -9.24 -5.08 -1.97
N LYS A 327 -9.65 -3.81 -2.14
CA LYS A 327 -10.90 -3.45 -2.82
C LYS A 327 -10.79 -3.71 -4.32
N PHE A 328 -9.68 -3.32 -4.92
CA PHE A 328 -9.45 -3.47 -6.37
C PHE A 328 -9.33 -4.91 -6.85
N LEU A 329 -8.85 -5.83 -6.01
CA LEU A 329 -8.79 -7.26 -6.35
C LEU A 329 -10.16 -7.96 -6.39
N ILE A 330 -11.21 -7.34 -5.85
CA ILE A 330 -12.54 -7.95 -5.67
C ILE A 330 -13.58 -7.37 -6.67
N GLN A 331 -13.24 -6.26 -7.33
CA GLN A 331 -14.10 -5.57 -8.29
C GLN A 331 -13.83 -6.03 -9.74
N THR A 332 -14.64 -5.57 -10.69
CA THR A 332 -14.67 -6.08 -12.09
C THR A 332 -14.14 -5.13 -13.17
N ARG A 333 -13.89 -3.85 -12.83
CA ARG A 333 -13.32 -2.86 -13.74
C ARG A 333 -11.85 -3.18 -14.04
N PRO A 334 -11.44 -3.15 -15.33
CA PRO A 334 -10.08 -3.49 -15.72
C PRO A 334 -9.06 -2.41 -15.41
N VAL A 335 -9.49 -1.14 -15.28
CA VAL A 335 -8.60 -0.01 -14.98
C VAL A 335 -9.21 0.79 -13.83
N VAL A 336 -8.42 1.03 -12.80
CA VAL A 336 -8.80 1.79 -11.60
C VAL A 336 -7.67 2.74 -11.22
N SER A 337 -7.98 3.78 -10.43
CA SER A 337 -6.97 4.73 -9.98
C SER A 337 -7.07 4.96 -8.47
N SER A 338 -5.90 5.13 -7.84
CA SER A 338 -5.78 5.51 -6.43
C SER A 338 -4.67 6.53 -6.26
N MET A 339 -5.04 7.72 -5.81
CA MET A 339 -4.13 8.83 -5.61
C MET A 339 -4.67 9.76 -4.52
N VAL A 340 -3.79 10.45 -3.81
CA VAL A 340 -4.16 11.51 -2.87
C VAL A 340 -3.86 12.84 -3.52
N VAL A 341 -4.89 13.68 -3.66
CA VAL A 341 -4.78 14.98 -4.30
C VAL A 341 -4.31 16.01 -3.28
N ALA A 342 -3.26 16.77 -3.60
CA ALA A 342 -2.87 17.91 -2.77
C ALA A 342 -3.90 19.03 -2.93
N LYS A 343 -4.24 19.71 -1.84
CA LYS A 343 -5.04 20.93 -1.95
C LYS A 343 -4.23 21.93 -2.76
N LYS A 344 -4.69 22.27 -3.96
CA LYS A 344 -4.16 23.39 -4.73
C LYS A 344 -4.29 24.60 -3.80
N LYS A 345 -3.16 25.13 -3.30
CA LYS A 345 -3.17 26.48 -2.72
C LYS A 345 -3.71 27.35 -3.84
N ALA A 346 -4.92 27.88 -3.67
CA ALA A 346 -5.45 28.85 -4.60
C ALA A 346 -4.36 29.91 -4.72
N ILE A 347 -3.86 30.12 -5.93
CA ILE A 347 -3.14 31.34 -6.26
C ILE A 347 -4.22 32.43 -6.12
N SER A 348 -4.49 32.85 -4.89
CA SER A 348 -5.20 34.08 -4.64
C SER A 348 -4.30 35.15 -5.24
N SER A 349 -4.70 35.70 -6.39
CA SER A 349 -4.17 36.93 -7.01
C SER A 349 -2.80 37.34 -6.46
N GLY A 350 -1.70 37.04 -7.18
CA GLY A 350 -0.31 37.18 -6.72
C GLY A 350 -0.01 38.43 -5.88
N PHE A 351 -0.69 39.55 -6.15
CA PHE A 351 -0.71 40.79 -5.40
C PHE A 351 -0.96 40.67 -3.87
N ASN A 352 -1.98 39.93 -3.42
CA ASN A 352 -2.28 39.78 -1.99
C ASN A 352 -1.33 38.80 -1.28
N SER A 353 -0.65 37.94 -2.04
CA SER A 353 0.34 36.98 -1.55
C SER A 353 1.71 37.63 -1.36
N LEU A 354 2.10 38.51 -2.27
CA LEU A 354 3.38 39.23 -2.26
C LEU A 354 3.51 40.05 -0.96
N ILE A 355 2.50 40.89 -0.70
CA ILE A 355 2.45 41.78 0.46
C ILE A 355 2.45 40.99 1.76
N LYS A 356 1.63 39.93 1.86
CA LYS A 356 1.60 39.08 3.06
C LYS A 356 2.92 38.35 3.29
N THR A 357 3.62 37.95 2.23
CA THR A 357 4.90 37.26 2.34
C THR A 357 5.97 38.22 2.89
N VAL A 358 6.06 39.43 2.33
CA VAL A 358 6.99 40.46 2.80
C VAL A 358 6.66 40.92 4.22
N ALA A 359 5.37 41.07 4.55
CA ALA A 359 4.91 41.44 5.89
C ALA A 359 5.24 40.36 6.94
N ASN A 360 5.13 39.07 6.59
CA ASN A 360 5.50 37.97 7.47
C ASN A 360 7.01 37.92 7.74
N ILE A 361 7.85 38.20 6.73
CA ILE A 361 9.30 38.26 6.90
C ILE A 361 9.67 39.41 7.85
N LEU A 362 8.95 40.53 7.80
CA LEU A 362 9.10 41.66 8.72
C LEU A 362 8.36 41.48 10.05
N GLU A 363 7.78 40.31 10.30
CA GLU A 363 6.98 39.99 11.49
C GLU A 363 5.80 40.94 11.79
N ILE A 364 5.29 41.63 10.76
CA ILE A 364 4.18 42.57 10.87
C ILE A 364 2.86 41.79 10.95
N LYS A 365 2.27 41.73 12.15
CA LYS A 365 1.04 40.97 12.42
C LYS A 365 -0.24 41.67 11.96
N ASP A 366 -0.25 43.01 11.89
CA ASP A 366 -1.41 43.78 11.43
C ASP A 366 -1.01 44.87 10.42
N MET A 367 -1.32 44.61 9.16
CA MET A 367 -1.07 45.50 8.02
C MET A 367 -1.91 46.78 8.05
N LYS A 368 -2.96 46.87 8.88
CA LYS A 368 -3.82 48.07 8.94
C LYS A 368 -3.18 49.23 9.71
N LEU A 369 -2.18 48.95 10.53
CA LEU A 369 -1.48 49.94 11.36
C LEU A 369 -0.23 50.50 10.68
N VAL A 370 0.13 49.98 9.50
CA VAL A 370 1.37 50.33 8.80
C VAL A 370 1.08 51.28 7.64
N SER A 371 1.83 52.38 7.59
CA SER A 371 1.79 53.33 6.47
C SER A 371 2.28 52.65 5.19
N GLN A 372 1.45 52.64 4.14
CA GLN A 372 1.80 51.99 2.86
C GLN A 372 2.94 52.69 2.12
N ASN A 373 3.24 53.94 2.46
CA ASN A 373 4.27 54.75 1.80
C ASN A 373 5.61 54.76 2.54
N SER A 374 5.68 54.19 3.75
CA SER A 374 6.94 54.06 4.49
C SER A 374 7.85 53.03 3.83
N CYS A 375 9.15 53.30 3.90
CA CYS A 375 10.14 52.38 3.36
C CYS A 375 10.23 51.12 4.24
N LEU A 376 10.43 49.94 3.66
CA LEU A 376 10.64 48.71 4.44
C LEU A 376 11.81 48.83 5.44
N ALA A 377 12.82 49.65 5.12
CA ALA A 377 13.93 49.96 6.04
C ALA A 377 13.46 50.66 7.33
N GLU A 378 12.42 51.49 7.26
CA GLU A 378 11.81 52.15 8.43
C GLU A 378 10.92 51.20 9.24
N LEU A 379 10.54 50.07 8.63
CA LEU A 379 9.69 49.04 9.22
C LEU A 379 10.48 47.85 9.77
N GLY A 380 11.80 48.01 9.94
CA GLY A 380 12.66 47.00 10.56
C GLY A 380 13.39 46.08 9.59
N MET A 381 13.41 46.39 8.28
CA MET A 381 14.23 45.65 7.32
C MET A 381 15.72 45.96 7.53
N ASP A 382 16.44 45.01 8.12
CA ASP A 382 17.89 45.03 8.21
C ASP A 382 18.57 44.42 6.97
N SER A 383 19.91 44.32 6.97
CA SER A 383 20.65 43.79 5.82
C SER A 383 20.40 42.29 5.57
N ILE A 384 20.00 41.52 6.58
CA ILE A 384 19.71 40.09 6.46
C ILE A 384 18.30 39.91 5.89
N ILE A 385 17.33 40.62 6.46
CA ILE A 385 15.94 40.62 6.01
C ILE A 385 15.83 41.14 4.56
N ALA A 386 16.62 42.15 4.18
CA ALA A 386 16.66 42.63 2.80
C ALA A 386 17.09 41.55 1.80
N VAL A 387 18.04 40.68 2.18
CA VAL A 387 18.48 39.56 1.34
C VAL A 387 17.40 38.47 1.28
N GLU A 388 16.74 38.18 2.40
CA GLU A 388 15.65 37.21 2.46
C GLU A 388 14.44 37.65 1.62
N ILE A 389 14.06 38.94 1.70
CA ILE A 389 13.03 39.53 0.85
C ILE A 389 13.44 39.41 -0.62
N LYS A 390 14.68 39.74 -0.98
CA LYS A 390 15.19 39.61 -2.35
C LYS A 390 15.04 38.18 -2.88
N GLN A 391 15.59 37.20 -2.16
CA GLN A 391 15.58 35.80 -2.59
C GLN A 391 14.16 35.27 -2.67
N THR A 392 13.28 35.66 -1.74
CA THR A 392 11.88 35.23 -1.74
C THR A 392 11.10 35.81 -2.92
N LEU A 393 11.34 37.08 -3.28
CA LEU A 393 10.74 37.72 -4.45
C LEU A 393 11.20 37.07 -5.77
N GLU A 394 12.49 36.76 -5.89
CA GLU A 394 13.04 36.08 -7.06
C GLU A 394 12.52 34.64 -7.18
N GLN A 395 12.55 33.86 -6.09
CA GLN A 395 12.20 32.43 -6.12
C GLN A 395 10.69 32.16 -6.22
N LYS A 396 9.86 32.97 -5.55
CA LYS A 396 8.41 32.71 -5.45
C LYS A 396 7.58 33.54 -6.42
N PHE A 397 8.09 34.69 -6.88
CA PHE A 397 7.31 35.65 -7.67
C PHE A 397 8.00 36.08 -8.97
N ASP A 398 9.21 35.62 -9.26
CA ASP A 398 9.98 35.95 -10.49
C ASP A 398 10.24 37.46 -10.66
N ILE A 399 10.36 38.19 -9.53
CA ILE A 399 10.63 39.63 -9.49
C ILE A 399 12.11 39.86 -9.12
N PHE A 400 12.85 40.51 -10.02
CA PHE A 400 14.25 40.83 -9.83
C PHE A 400 14.43 42.30 -9.45
N LEU A 401 14.97 42.55 -8.25
CA LEU A 401 15.27 43.89 -7.75
C LEU A 401 16.75 44.02 -7.38
N THR A 402 17.32 45.17 -7.67
CA THR A 402 18.67 45.55 -7.22
C THR A 402 18.68 45.84 -5.72
N ALA A 403 19.86 45.76 -5.09
CA ALA A 403 20.00 46.04 -3.65
C ALA A 403 19.55 47.47 -3.27
N GLN A 404 19.67 48.42 -4.21
CA GLN A 404 19.24 49.80 -4.01
C GLN A 404 17.71 49.96 -4.16
N GLU A 405 17.07 49.18 -5.03
CA GLU A 405 15.60 49.17 -5.17
C GLU A 405 14.92 48.56 -3.96
N ILE A 406 15.49 47.50 -3.37
CA ILE A 406 14.97 46.87 -2.16
C ILE A 406 15.01 47.83 -0.98
N ARG A 407 16.09 48.60 -0.84
CA ARG A 407 16.23 49.63 0.20
C ARG A 407 15.24 50.78 0.09
N ASN A 408 14.59 50.96 -1.04
CA ASN A 408 13.58 52.01 -1.29
C ASN A 408 12.19 51.42 -1.60
N LEU A 409 11.99 50.15 -1.25
CA LEU A 409 10.76 49.42 -1.48
C LEU A 409 9.73 49.84 -0.42
N THR A 410 8.48 49.97 -0.84
CA THR A 410 7.35 50.32 0.03
C THR A 410 6.21 49.35 -0.23
N PHE A 411 5.31 49.18 0.72
CA PHE A 411 4.11 48.37 0.49
C PHE A 411 3.24 48.93 -0.64
N ALA A 412 3.24 50.23 -0.89
CA ALA A 412 2.57 50.86 -2.03
C ALA A 412 3.22 50.50 -3.38
N LYS A 413 4.56 50.38 -3.44
CA LYS A 413 5.25 49.90 -4.66
C LYS A 413 5.02 48.41 -4.88
N LEU A 414 5.06 47.61 -3.81
CA LEU A 414 4.70 46.19 -3.84
C LEU A 414 3.24 45.97 -4.26
N ASN A 415 2.34 46.92 -3.98
CA ASN A 415 0.95 46.86 -4.41
C ASN A 415 0.76 47.20 -5.91
N LYS A 416 1.76 47.78 -6.56
CA LYS A 416 1.76 48.16 -7.99
C LYS A 416 2.56 47.20 -8.88
N MET A 417 3.36 46.32 -8.28
CA MET A 417 4.13 45.23 -8.91
C MET A 417 3.28 43.98 -8.93
#